data_AF-A0A0F9HU28-F1
#
_entry.id   AF-A0A0F9HU28-F1
#
_cell.length_a   1.000
_cell.length_b   1.000
_cell.length_c   1.000
_cell.angle_alpha   90.00
_cell.angle_beta   90.00
_cell.angle_gamma   90.00
#
_symmetry.space_group_name_H-M   'P 1'
#
loop_
_entity.id
_entity.type
_entity.pdbx_description
1 polymer ?
#
loop_
_entity_poly.entity_id
_entity_poly.type
_entity_poly.pdbx_seq_one_letter_code
_entity_poly.pdbx_strand_id
1 'polypeptide(L)'
;AAEDDVVDGIDDDDEGIDDGNDDDDNNEDEVDGIDDDDDDGIDDDDDDGIDDDFEDENKRDIKIDIDDDEFEIESKIRNGGTSDELRLKVRHDDRLSFKFTYESEWESESGSESELELEFKVEFRKLIEYVDLDDNGMYNKSVDQFIQEIELDSFQPIIYTTSSLSDDTTLHYFIANTTDGVFTAHIFFVEEFAVINSSFIAPTQTKIDIEISNFNYIDDNSQLGLYIRLESEIEYEEDDETQDETEGHASDEDGVVLENNDYTGIFTWKENAVIDGVVMDVLSSKLEVDDDDEGEQKLILNYPRGNHIYHDPKVGMTYTQPSGSASSPTSILPTVLIGAGASIIIIGVIVVVLIKKRKIA
;
A
#
# COMPACT_ATOMS: atom_id res chain seq x y z
N ALA A 1 -11.00 30.94 59.48
CA ALA A 1 -9.94 29.92 59.41
C ALA A 1 -9.34 30.09 58.04
N ALA A 2 -8.36 30.97 57.79
CA ALA A 2 -7.09 31.23 58.49
C ALA A 2 -6.14 30.02 58.47
N GLU A 3 -4.87 30.30 58.16
CA GLU A 3 -3.67 29.45 57.93
C GLU A 3 -3.48 29.11 56.44
N ASP A 4 -2.60 29.73 55.62
CA ASP A 4 -1.31 30.44 55.80
C ASP A 4 -0.12 29.53 56.17
N ASP A 5 0.78 29.32 55.18
CA ASP A 5 2.23 28.96 55.23
C ASP A 5 2.64 28.66 53.76
N VAL A 6 3.42 29.47 53.01
CA VAL A 6 4.81 29.95 53.13
C VAL A 6 5.84 28.82 53.15
N VAL A 7 6.77 28.81 52.17
CA VAL A 7 8.25 28.80 52.33
C VAL A 7 8.93 28.61 50.95
N ASP A 8 9.74 29.61 50.59
CA ASP A 8 11.11 29.66 50.00
C ASP A 8 11.53 28.57 48.97
N GLY A 9 12.22 28.86 47.86
CA GLY A 9 13.21 29.91 47.61
C GLY A 9 14.60 29.26 47.45
N ILE A 10 15.09 29.11 46.21
CA ILE A 10 16.50 28.86 45.89
C ILE A 10 16.83 29.63 44.60
N ASP A 11 17.47 30.78 44.78
CA ASP A 11 18.42 31.35 43.83
C ASP A 11 19.78 30.69 44.13
N ASP A 12 20.58 30.39 43.10
CA ASP A 12 22.03 30.49 43.19
C ASP A 12 22.60 30.68 41.77
N ASP A 13 23.26 31.83 41.62
CA ASP A 13 24.12 32.25 40.53
C ASP A 13 25.35 31.34 40.41
N ASP A 14 25.84 31.12 39.19
CA ASP A 14 27.30 31.03 38.99
C ASP A 14 27.72 31.63 37.65
N GLU A 15 28.50 32.71 37.75
CA GLU A 15 29.24 33.36 36.68
C GLU A 15 30.61 32.69 36.54
N GLY A 16 31.18 32.65 35.32
CA GLY A 16 32.65 32.71 35.22
C GLY A 16 33.31 31.98 34.05
N ILE A 17 33.60 32.75 32.99
CA ILE A 17 34.94 32.96 32.39
C ILE A 17 35.75 31.70 32.00
N ASP A 18 36.06 31.56 30.69
CA ASP A 18 37.48 31.59 30.26
C ASP A 18 37.63 31.98 28.77
N ASP A 19 38.48 32.99 28.56
CA ASP A 19 38.96 33.50 27.28
C ASP A 19 40.37 32.94 27.03
N GLY A 20 40.63 32.45 25.82
CA GLY A 20 41.94 32.63 25.19
C GLY A 20 42.88 31.42 25.11
N ASN A 21 43.15 30.99 23.88
CA ASN A 21 44.47 30.90 23.21
C ASN A 21 44.25 30.14 21.89
N ASP A 22 44.51 30.74 20.73
CA ASP A 22 45.83 31.00 20.11
C ASP A 22 46.58 29.73 19.69
N ASP A 23 47.18 29.85 18.51
CA ASP A 23 48.15 28.98 17.82
C ASP A 23 47.54 27.97 16.83
N ASP A 24 47.54 28.30 15.53
CA ASP A 24 48.65 28.04 14.60
C ASP A 24 48.90 26.53 14.46
N ASP A 25 48.46 25.94 13.34
CA ASP A 25 49.40 25.23 12.48
C ASP A 25 48.81 24.92 11.11
N ASN A 26 49.60 25.32 10.10
CA ASN A 26 49.48 24.90 8.72
C ASN A 26 49.53 23.36 8.64
N ASN A 27 48.54 22.77 7.98
CA ASN A 27 48.80 21.57 7.20
C ASN A 27 48.16 21.74 5.82
N GLU A 28 48.98 22.21 4.89
CA GLU A 28 48.85 21.89 3.47
C GLU A 28 49.22 20.41 3.33
N ASP A 29 48.30 19.52 3.71
CA ASP A 29 48.39 18.13 3.29
C ASP A 29 47.69 18.03 1.93
N GLU A 30 48.50 17.67 0.95
CA GLU A 30 48.07 17.13 -0.34
C GLU A 30 46.99 16.07 -0.06
N VAL A 31 45.73 16.41 -0.38
CA VAL A 31 44.66 15.40 -0.51
C VAL A 31 44.99 14.64 -1.78
N ASP A 32 45.87 13.65 -1.63
CA ASP A 32 45.97 12.53 -2.54
C ASP A 32 44.55 12.02 -2.77
N GLY A 33 44.15 11.94 -4.04
CA GLY A 33 42.88 11.39 -4.46
C GLY A 33 42.74 10.01 -3.86
N ILE A 34 41.88 9.92 -2.85
CA ILE A 34 41.28 8.66 -2.48
C ILE A 34 40.24 8.45 -3.57
N ASP A 35 40.66 7.73 -4.62
CA ASP A 35 39.74 6.99 -5.46
C ASP A 35 39.11 5.93 -4.53
N ASP A 36 38.17 6.35 -3.68
CA ASP A 36 37.23 5.48 -2.97
C ASP A 36 36.17 5.04 -4.01
N ASP A 37 36.65 4.35 -5.05
CA ASP A 37 35.84 3.53 -5.96
C ASP A 37 35.94 2.06 -5.49
N ASP A 38 35.91 1.83 -4.17
CA ASP A 38 35.38 0.57 -3.62
C ASP A 38 33.84 0.74 -3.63
N ASP A 39 33.31 0.93 -4.84
CA ASP A 39 31.91 0.74 -5.16
C ASP A 39 31.72 -0.77 -5.00
N ASP A 40 31.30 -1.18 -3.80
CA ASP A 40 30.74 -2.49 -3.49
C ASP A 40 29.39 -2.60 -4.24
N GLY A 41 29.45 -2.38 -5.56
CA GLY A 41 28.34 -2.08 -6.44
C GLY A 41 27.30 -3.15 -6.26
N ILE A 42 26.16 -2.70 -5.76
CA ILE A 42 24.92 -3.43 -5.81
C ILE A 42 24.63 -3.56 -7.30
N ASP A 43 24.71 -4.78 -7.82
CA ASP A 43 24.29 -5.06 -9.19
C ASP A 43 22.77 -4.89 -9.17
N ASP A 44 22.27 -3.82 -9.81
CA ASP A 44 20.86 -3.43 -9.91
C ASP A 44 20.64 -3.11 -11.40
N ASP A 45 20.26 -4.15 -12.15
CA ASP A 45 20.19 -4.09 -13.62
C ASP A 45 18.98 -3.25 -14.10
N ASP A 46 17.96 -3.05 -13.27
CA ASP A 46 16.71 -2.36 -13.62
C ASP A 46 16.49 -0.99 -12.95
N ASP A 47 17.43 -0.56 -12.09
CA ASP A 47 17.48 0.75 -11.40
C ASP A 47 16.25 0.95 -10.49
N ASP A 48 15.70 -0.14 -9.94
CA ASP A 48 14.61 -0.11 -8.96
C ASP A 48 15.11 0.10 -7.52
N GLY A 49 16.44 0.01 -7.33
CA GLY A 49 17.13 0.20 -6.07
C GLY A 49 17.17 -1.04 -5.20
N ILE A 50 16.95 -2.24 -5.75
CA ILE A 50 17.10 -3.53 -5.10
C ILE A 50 18.29 -4.28 -5.71
N ASP A 51 18.98 -5.08 -4.89
CA ASP A 51 20.11 -5.91 -5.33
C ASP A 51 19.61 -7.11 -6.16
N ASP A 52 20.16 -7.32 -7.36
CA ASP A 52 19.77 -8.38 -8.30
C ASP A 52 19.84 -9.78 -7.66
N ASP A 53 20.84 -10.04 -6.80
CA ASP A 53 20.96 -11.32 -6.07
C ASP A 53 19.78 -11.50 -5.10
N PHE A 54 19.33 -10.43 -4.43
CA PHE A 54 18.15 -10.46 -3.56
C PHE A 54 16.86 -10.58 -4.36
N GLU A 55 16.76 -9.92 -5.51
CA GLU A 55 15.63 -10.07 -6.42
C GLU A 55 15.49 -11.51 -6.91
N ASP A 56 16.58 -12.12 -7.37
CA ASP A 56 16.63 -13.50 -7.85
C ASP A 56 16.20 -14.51 -6.77
N GLU A 57 16.49 -14.23 -5.49
CA GLU A 57 16.04 -15.04 -4.36
C GLU A 57 14.53 -14.92 -4.08
N ASN A 58 13.93 -13.75 -4.34
CA ASN A 58 12.52 -13.46 -4.05
C ASN A 58 11.59 -13.57 -5.28
N LYS A 59 12.17 -13.78 -6.45
CA LYS A 59 11.48 -13.93 -7.73
C LYS A 59 10.45 -15.05 -7.71
N ARG A 60 9.32 -14.84 -8.39
CA ARG A 60 8.19 -15.77 -8.37
C ARG A 60 7.79 -16.30 -9.74
N ASP A 61 7.28 -17.52 -9.76
CA ASP A 61 6.62 -18.14 -10.90
C ASP A 61 5.11 -17.95 -10.78
N ILE A 62 4.51 -17.34 -11.81
CA ILE A 62 3.09 -16.97 -11.79
C ILE A 62 2.27 -17.84 -12.73
N LYS A 63 1.12 -18.30 -12.23
CA LYS A 63 0.05 -18.92 -13.01
C LYS A 63 -1.22 -18.11 -12.85
N ILE A 64 -1.85 -17.75 -13.97
CA ILE A 64 -3.03 -16.89 -13.99
C ILE A 64 -4.17 -17.60 -14.72
N ASP A 65 -5.31 -17.70 -14.04
CA ASP A 65 -6.57 -18.16 -14.58
C ASP A 65 -7.54 -16.96 -14.63
N ILE A 66 -8.14 -16.69 -15.80
CA ILE A 66 -8.94 -15.47 -16.05
C ILE A 66 -10.26 -15.84 -16.71
N ASP A 67 -11.35 -15.30 -16.17
CA ASP A 67 -12.70 -15.31 -16.72
C ASP A 67 -13.25 -13.87 -16.87
N ASP A 68 -14.52 -13.73 -17.27
CA ASP A 68 -15.12 -12.40 -17.49
C ASP A 68 -15.29 -11.64 -16.15
N ASP A 69 -15.59 -12.34 -15.06
CA ASP A 69 -15.98 -11.83 -13.75
C ASP A 69 -15.01 -12.15 -12.59
N GLU A 70 -14.02 -13.00 -12.86
CA GLU A 70 -12.97 -13.33 -11.91
C GLU A 70 -11.59 -13.51 -12.56
N PHE A 71 -10.54 -13.30 -11.78
CA PHE A 71 -9.23 -13.87 -12.07
C PHE A 71 -8.58 -14.38 -10.79
N GLU A 72 -7.67 -15.33 -10.96
CA GLU A 72 -6.91 -15.95 -9.89
C GLU A 72 -5.45 -16.01 -10.29
N ILE A 73 -4.58 -15.54 -9.40
CA ILE A 73 -3.13 -15.55 -9.52
C ILE A 73 -2.61 -16.52 -8.47
N GLU A 74 -1.96 -17.59 -8.91
CA GLU A 74 -1.14 -18.47 -8.08
C GLU A 74 0.32 -18.06 -8.29
N SER A 75 1.00 -17.72 -7.20
CA SER A 75 2.36 -17.17 -7.18
C SER A 75 3.24 -17.99 -6.26
N LYS A 76 4.28 -18.63 -6.80
CA LYS A 76 5.18 -19.51 -6.03
C LYS A 76 6.60 -18.99 -6.10
N ILE A 77 7.34 -19.06 -5.00
CA ILE A 77 8.77 -18.69 -5.02
C ILE A 77 9.52 -19.57 -6.02
N ARG A 78 10.30 -18.95 -6.92
CA ARG A 78 11.00 -19.66 -8.00
C ARG A 78 12.18 -20.45 -7.44
N ASN A 79 12.88 -19.87 -6.48
CA ASN A 79 14.08 -20.40 -5.87
C ASN A 79 13.83 -20.64 -4.37
N GLY A 80 13.63 -21.90 -3.96
CA GLY A 80 13.40 -22.21 -2.54
C GLY A 80 13.28 -23.70 -2.26
N GLY A 81 13.70 -24.13 -1.07
CA GLY A 81 13.45 -25.48 -0.55
C GLY A 81 12.09 -25.63 0.14
N THR A 82 11.41 -24.50 0.35
CA THR A 82 10.13 -24.34 1.06
C THR A 82 9.00 -24.19 0.05
N SER A 83 7.84 -24.77 0.32
CA SER A 83 6.64 -24.45 -0.46
C SER A 83 6.11 -23.12 0.06
N ASP A 84 6.40 -22.04 -0.66
CA ASP A 84 5.83 -20.71 -0.42
C ASP A 84 4.89 -20.40 -1.58
N GLU A 85 3.59 -20.35 -1.29
CA GLU A 85 2.54 -20.10 -2.27
C GLU A 85 1.62 -18.97 -1.81
N LEU A 86 1.49 -17.97 -2.68
CA LEU A 86 0.55 -16.86 -2.56
C LEU A 86 -0.55 -17.07 -3.60
N ARG A 87 -1.81 -16.93 -3.20
CA ARG A 87 -2.95 -16.88 -4.09
C ARG A 87 -3.71 -15.57 -3.92
N LEU A 88 -3.83 -14.81 -5.01
CA LEU A 88 -4.72 -13.66 -5.08
C LEU A 88 -5.91 -14.02 -5.97
N LYS A 89 -7.11 -13.91 -5.42
CA LYS A 89 -8.35 -14.11 -6.16
C LYS A 89 -9.18 -12.84 -6.17
N VAL A 90 -9.44 -12.33 -7.37
CA VAL A 90 -10.25 -11.12 -7.57
C VAL A 90 -11.55 -11.49 -8.26
N ARG A 91 -12.68 -11.03 -7.71
CA ARG A 91 -14.03 -11.29 -8.22
C ARG A 91 -14.86 -10.03 -8.25
N HIS A 92 -15.81 -9.95 -9.18
CA HIS A 92 -16.78 -8.84 -9.24
C HIS A 92 -18.25 -9.24 -9.51
N ASP A 93 -18.61 -10.52 -9.34
CA ASP A 93 -19.98 -11.05 -9.56
C ASP A 93 -21.08 -10.19 -8.92
N ASP A 94 -20.84 -9.75 -7.68
CA ASP A 94 -21.72 -8.83 -6.94
C ASP A 94 -20.97 -7.59 -6.44
N ARG A 95 -19.67 -7.68 -6.16
CA ARG A 95 -18.82 -6.60 -5.63
C ARG A 95 -17.37 -6.88 -5.96
N LEU A 96 -16.57 -5.84 -6.16
CA LEU A 96 -15.13 -6.04 -6.36
C LEU A 96 -14.48 -6.45 -5.03
N SER A 97 -13.97 -7.68 -5.00
CA SER A 97 -13.31 -8.25 -3.83
C SER A 97 -11.95 -8.84 -4.20
N PHE A 98 -11.00 -8.69 -3.28
CA PHE A 98 -9.64 -9.18 -3.33
C PHE A 98 -9.48 -10.14 -2.17
N LYS A 99 -9.52 -11.45 -2.46
CA LYS A 99 -9.24 -12.49 -1.48
C LYS A 99 -7.78 -12.89 -1.61
N PHE A 100 -7.04 -12.76 -0.52
CA PHE A 100 -5.64 -13.12 -0.43
C PHE A 100 -5.50 -14.35 0.45
N THR A 101 -4.76 -15.34 -0.03
CA THR A 101 -4.41 -16.55 0.71
C THR A 101 -2.91 -16.76 0.59
N TYR A 102 -2.25 -17.05 1.71
CA TYR A 102 -0.85 -17.47 1.74
C TYR A 102 -0.72 -18.79 2.47
N GLU A 103 0.00 -19.71 1.85
CA GLU A 103 0.27 -21.06 2.35
C GLU A 103 1.80 -21.27 2.36
N SER A 104 2.36 -21.63 3.52
CA SER A 104 3.78 -21.98 3.66
C SER A 104 3.94 -23.33 4.35
N GLU A 105 4.71 -24.24 3.72
CA GLU A 105 5.06 -25.54 4.30
C GLU A 105 6.58 -25.70 4.41
N TRP A 106 7.07 -26.01 5.62
CA TRP A 106 8.47 -26.35 5.84
C TRP A 106 8.65 -27.59 6.73
N GLU A 107 9.69 -28.37 6.42
CA GLU A 107 10.11 -29.51 7.24
C GLU A 107 11.19 -29.02 8.23
N SER A 108 10.91 -29.11 9.54
CA SER A 108 11.91 -28.77 10.55
C SER A 108 13.07 -29.79 10.55
N GLU A 109 14.23 -29.41 11.11
CA GLU A 109 15.35 -30.35 11.31
C GLU A 109 14.97 -31.62 12.10
N SER A 110 13.87 -31.55 12.86
CA SER A 110 13.34 -32.68 13.62
C SER A 110 12.40 -33.60 12.82
N GLY A 111 12.16 -33.30 11.54
CA GLY A 111 11.25 -34.02 10.65
C GLY A 111 9.77 -33.77 10.95
N SER A 112 9.45 -32.62 11.57
CA SER A 112 8.07 -32.19 11.77
C SER A 112 7.69 -31.21 10.66
N GLU A 113 6.62 -31.53 9.94
CA GLU A 113 5.97 -30.61 8.99
C GLU A 113 5.28 -29.51 9.79
N SER A 114 5.55 -28.26 9.42
CA SER A 114 4.81 -27.09 9.90
C SER A 114 4.15 -26.44 8.69
N GLU A 115 2.88 -26.08 8.85
CA GLU A 115 2.06 -25.43 7.84
C GLU A 115 1.54 -24.14 8.45
N LEU A 116 1.58 -23.07 7.66
CA LEU A 116 0.99 -21.79 8.02
C LEU A 116 0.05 -21.35 6.90
N GLU A 117 -1.14 -20.92 7.29
CA GLU A 117 -2.17 -20.39 6.41
C GLU A 117 -2.55 -18.99 6.90
N LEU A 118 -2.55 -18.03 5.98
CA LEU A 118 -3.07 -16.69 6.19
C LEU A 118 -4.14 -16.42 5.14
N GLU A 119 -5.36 -16.10 5.56
CA GLU A 119 -6.45 -15.79 4.65
C GLU A 119 -7.14 -14.51 5.09
N PHE A 120 -7.33 -13.59 4.15
CA PHE A 120 -8.07 -12.37 4.37
C PHE A 120 -8.64 -11.82 3.06
N LYS A 121 -9.60 -10.90 3.17
CA LYS A 121 -10.32 -10.35 2.03
C LYS A 121 -10.66 -8.87 2.22
N VAL A 122 -10.41 -8.10 1.17
CA VAL A 122 -10.76 -6.68 1.04
C VAL A 122 -11.84 -6.54 -0.02
N GLU A 123 -12.95 -5.88 0.30
CA GLU A 123 -14.10 -5.71 -0.60
C GLU A 123 -14.52 -4.23 -0.70
N PHE A 124 -14.50 -3.69 -1.92
CA PHE A 124 -14.99 -2.35 -2.22
C PHE A 124 -16.51 -2.40 -2.40
N ARG A 125 -17.26 -1.82 -1.44
CA ARG A 125 -18.72 -1.98 -1.35
C ARG A 125 -19.46 -0.91 -2.12
N LYS A 126 -19.20 0.35 -1.77
CA LYS A 126 -20.02 1.49 -2.21
C LYS A 126 -19.31 2.82 -2.04
N LEU A 127 -19.79 3.80 -2.79
CA LEU A 127 -19.46 5.21 -2.62
C LEU A 127 -20.58 5.91 -1.85
N ILE A 128 -20.24 6.77 -0.90
CA ILE A 128 -21.15 7.49 -0.02
C ILE A 128 -20.95 8.99 -0.23
N GLU A 129 -21.98 9.70 -0.65
CA GLU A 129 -21.98 11.17 -0.66
C GLU A 129 -22.55 11.68 0.67
N TYR A 130 -21.82 12.58 1.32
CA TYR A 130 -22.23 13.17 2.58
C TYR A 130 -21.83 14.65 2.66
N VAL A 131 -22.54 15.43 3.46
CA VAL A 131 -22.10 16.77 3.86
C VAL A 131 -21.57 16.66 5.28
N ASP A 132 -20.29 16.98 5.42
CA ASP A 132 -19.58 17.06 6.69
C ASP A 132 -20.09 18.27 7.50
N LEU A 133 -20.73 17.98 8.64
CA LEU A 133 -21.37 19.00 9.47
C LEU A 133 -20.48 19.48 10.62
N ASP A 134 -19.41 18.77 10.95
CA ASP A 134 -18.46 19.13 12.01
C ASP A 134 -17.07 19.53 11.50
N ASP A 135 -16.87 19.54 10.17
CA ASP A 135 -15.68 20.01 9.45
C ASP A 135 -14.42 19.20 9.81
N ASN A 136 -14.60 17.89 10.05
CA ASN A 136 -13.52 16.96 10.42
C ASN A 136 -12.99 16.14 9.23
N GLY A 137 -13.62 16.26 8.05
CA GLY A 137 -13.27 15.58 6.80
C GLY A 137 -13.67 14.10 6.71
N MET A 138 -14.22 13.51 7.77
CA MET A 138 -14.53 12.08 7.87
C MET A 138 -16.04 11.84 8.00
N TYR A 139 -16.57 10.89 7.23
CA TYR A 139 -17.97 10.54 7.33
C TYR A 139 -18.33 9.91 8.69
N ASN A 140 -19.21 10.59 9.43
CA ASN A 140 -19.83 10.08 10.63
C ASN A 140 -21.35 10.05 10.49
N LYS A 141 -21.92 8.85 10.34
CA LYS A 141 -23.36 8.62 10.19
C LYS A 141 -24.24 9.25 11.30
N SER A 142 -23.69 9.50 12.48
CA SER A 142 -24.42 10.09 13.61
C SER A 142 -24.40 11.63 13.62
N VAL A 143 -23.44 12.25 12.94
CA VAL A 143 -23.20 13.70 12.93
C VAL A 143 -23.55 14.29 11.57
N ASP A 144 -23.09 13.66 10.49
CA ASP A 144 -23.14 14.17 9.14
C ASP A 144 -24.46 13.94 8.43
N GLN A 145 -24.68 14.75 7.40
CA GLN A 145 -25.83 14.59 6.54
C GLN A 145 -25.48 13.65 5.38
N PHE A 146 -26.01 12.43 5.44
CA PHE A 146 -26.06 11.52 4.29
C PHE A 146 -26.86 12.12 3.13
N ILE A 147 -26.33 12.03 1.90
CA ILE A 147 -26.98 12.52 0.67
C ILE A 147 -27.42 11.35 -0.22
N GLN A 148 -26.49 10.49 -0.63
CA GLN A 148 -26.78 9.29 -1.43
C GLN A 148 -25.66 8.25 -1.27
N GLU A 149 -25.93 7.02 -1.72
CA GLU A 149 -24.93 5.98 -1.90
C GLU A 149 -25.08 5.32 -3.27
N ILE A 150 -23.97 4.83 -3.81
CA ILE A 150 -23.91 4.04 -5.05
C ILE A 150 -23.18 2.74 -4.72
N GLU A 151 -23.89 1.62 -4.81
CA GLU A 151 -23.30 0.28 -4.69
C GLU A 151 -22.36 0.03 -5.87
N LEU A 152 -21.21 -0.56 -5.59
CA LEU A 152 -20.24 -1.00 -6.60
C LEU A 152 -20.56 -2.46 -6.95
N ASP A 153 -21.69 -2.68 -7.63
CA ASP A 153 -22.26 -4.03 -7.83
C ASP A 153 -22.42 -4.47 -9.29
N SER A 154 -21.92 -3.67 -10.22
CA SER A 154 -22.05 -3.95 -11.65
C SER A 154 -20.80 -3.54 -12.39
N PHE A 155 -20.08 -4.54 -12.92
CA PHE A 155 -18.79 -4.35 -13.60
C PHE A 155 -18.82 -4.78 -15.07
N GLN A 156 -17.91 -4.21 -15.85
CA GLN A 156 -17.56 -4.72 -17.17
C GLN A 156 -16.66 -5.96 -17.04
N PRO A 157 -16.55 -6.79 -18.09
CA PRO A 157 -15.60 -7.90 -18.08
C PRO A 157 -14.17 -7.43 -17.82
N ILE A 158 -13.41 -8.21 -17.05
CA ILE A 158 -12.03 -7.89 -16.67
C ILE A 158 -11.17 -7.79 -17.93
N ILE A 159 -10.37 -6.72 -18.01
CA ILE A 159 -9.38 -6.54 -19.07
C ILE A 159 -8.03 -6.93 -18.50
N TYR A 160 -7.31 -7.82 -19.18
CA TYR A 160 -5.96 -8.24 -18.81
C TYR A 160 -4.95 -7.92 -19.90
N THR A 161 -3.81 -7.37 -19.50
CA THR A 161 -2.66 -7.09 -20.35
C THR A 161 -1.36 -7.34 -19.59
N THR A 162 -0.26 -7.45 -20.33
CA THR A 162 1.07 -7.65 -19.76
C THR A 162 2.08 -6.69 -20.38
N SER A 163 3.15 -6.41 -19.64
CA SER A 163 4.37 -5.78 -20.14
C SER A 163 5.60 -6.45 -19.53
N SER A 164 6.72 -6.48 -20.25
CA SER A 164 8.02 -6.89 -19.67
C SER A 164 8.43 -5.86 -18.62
N LEU A 165 8.92 -6.34 -17.47
CA LEU A 165 9.72 -5.52 -16.56
C LEU A 165 11.20 -5.70 -16.92
N SER A 166 11.69 -6.94 -16.84
CA SER A 166 13.03 -7.34 -17.29
C SER A 166 12.98 -8.39 -18.42
N ASP A 167 14.11 -9.06 -18.67
CA ASP A 167 14.28 -10.07 -19.73
C ASP A 167 13.41 -11.33 -19.50
N ASP A 168 13.10 -11.65 -18.25
CA ASP A 168 12.36 -12.86 -17.88
C ASP A 168 11.21 -12.64 -16.89
N THR A 169 10.83 -11.39 -16.62
CA THR A 169 9.68 -11.05 -15.78
C THR A 169 8.59 -10.25 -16.46
N THR A 170 7.39 -10.38 -15.89
CA THR A 170 6.19 -9.77 -16.41
C THR A 170 5.48 -8.93 -15.36
N LEU A 171 5.14 -7.69 -15.73
CA LEU A 171 4.06 -6.95 -15.07
C LEU A 171 2.72 -7.44 -15.61
N HIS A 172 1.89 -7.94 -14.71
CA HIS A 172 0.50 -8.30 -14.97
C HIS A 172 -0.41 -7.13 -14.59
N TYR A 173 -1.20 -6.66 -15.56
CA TYR A 173 -2.07 -5.50 -15.38
C TYR A 173 -3.51 -5.84 -15.72
N PHE A 174 -4.40 -5.63 -14.75
CA PHE A 174 -5.83 -5.87 -14.87
C PHE A 174 -6.63 -4.58 -14.66
N ILE A 175 -7.78 -4.51 -15.32
CA ILE A 175 -8.75 -3.42 -15.12
C ILE A 175 -10.11 -4.03 -14.80
N ALA A 176 -10.67 -3.64 -13.66
CA ALA A 176 -12.06 -3.90 -13.29
C ALA A 176 -12.78 -2.56 -13.12
N ASN A 177 -13.74 -2.26 -14.00
CA ASN A 177 -14.47 -0.99 -13.96
C ASN A 177 -15.97 -1.21 -13.91
N THR A 178 -16.68 -0.35 -13.18
CA THR A 178 -18.14 -0.40 -13.09
C THR A 178 -18.77 -0.11 -14.44
N THR A 179 -19.99 -0.60 -14.67
CA THR A 179 -20.68 -0.46 -15.94
C THR A 179 -21.09 0.98 -16.26
N ASP A 180 -21.25 1.81 -15.24
CA ASP A 180 -21.47 3.25 -15.33
C ASP A 180 -20.17 4.06 -15.49
N GLY A 181 -19.01 3.42 -15.29
CA GLY A 181 -17.68 4.04 -15.39
C GLY A 181 -17.34 4.96 -14.22
N VAL A 182 -18.07 4.89 -13.12
CA VAL A 182 -17.83 5.74 -11.94
C VAL A 182 -16.62 5.28 -11.14
N PHE A 183 -16.39 3.97 -11.05
CA PHE A 183 -15.29 3.37 -10.29
C PHE A 183 -14.48 2.44 -11.20
N THR A 184 -13.16 2.55 -11.13
CA THR A 184 -12.21 1.65 -11.80
C THR A 184 -11.11 1.25 -10.84
N ALA A 185 -10.79 -0.03 -10.79
CA ALA A 185 -9.60 -0.55 -10.14
C ALA A 185 -8.59 -1.00 -11.19
N HIS A 186 -7.40 -0.43 -11.10
CA HIS A 186 -6.22 -0.75 -11.89
C HIS A 186 -5.30 -1.62 -11.05
N ILE A 187 -5.20 -2.91 -11.39
CA ILE A 187 -4.58 -3.90 -10.52
C ILE A 187 -3.25 -4.31 -11.14
N PHE A 188 -2.17 -4.14 -10.39
CA PHE A 188 -0.80 -4.45 -10.80
C PHE A 188 -0.24 -5.57 -9.93
N PHE A 189 0.30 -6.59 -10.59
CA PHE A 189 0.96 -7.72 -9.95
C PHE A 189 2.28 -8.00 -10.65
N VAL A 190 3.35 -8.23 -9.89
CA VAL A 190 4.73 -8.34 -10.39
C VAL A 190 5.39 -9.64 -9.97
N GLU A 191 6.34 -10.12 -10.79
CA GLU A 191 7.08 -11.37 -10.55
C GLU A 191 8.38 -11.15 -9.76
N GLU A 192 8.88 -9.92 -9.72
CA GLU A 192 10.05 -9.42 -8.98
C GLU A 192 9.73 -8.05 -8.36
N PHE A 193 10.68 -7.42 -7.66
CA PHE A 193 10.44 -6.09 -7.12
C PHE A 193 10.27 -5.11 -8.29
N ALA A 194 9.49 -4.06 -8.08
CA ALA A 194 9.25 -3.10 -9.13
C ALA A 194 8.79 -1.77 -8.57
N VAL A 195 9.18 -0.69 -9.26
CA VAL A 195 8.61 0.64 -9.07
C VAL A 195 7.60 0.94 -10.18
N ILE A 196 6.31 0.90 -9.84
CA ILE A 196 5.20 1.21 -10.77
C ILE A 196 4.55 2.52 -10.36
N ASN A 197 4.52 3.49 -11.28
CA ASN A 197 3.95 4.82 -11.03
C ASN A 197 4.57 5.53 -9.80
N SER A 198 5.86 5.30 -9.52
CA SER A 198 6.58 5.80 -8.32
C SER A 198 6.13 5.14 -7.02
N SER A 199 5.48 3.98 -7.07
CA SER A 199 5.20 3.13 -5.92
C SER A 199 6.04 1.87 -6.03
N PHE A 200 6.80 1.58 -4.99
CA PHE A 200 7.39 0.27 -4.80
C PHE A 200 6.30 -0.80 -4.63
N ILE A 201 6.54 -1.97 -5.19
CA ILE A 201 5.67 -3.14 -5.09
C ILE A 201 6.56 -4.38 -4.97
N ALA A 202 6.40 -5.11 -3.88
CA ALA A 202 7.04 -6.42 -3.72
C ALA A 202 6.28 -7.53 -4.49
N PRO A 203 6.94 -8.64 -4.87
CA PRO A 203 6.28 -9.81 -5.49
C PRO A 203 5.15 -10.44 -4.66
N THR A 204 5.11 -10.11 -3.37
CA THR A 204 4.10 -10.56 -2.40
C THR A 204 2.97 -9.56 -2.19
N GLN A 205 3.01 -8.43 -2.90
CA GLN A 205 2.05 -7.34 -2.83
C GLN A 205 1.35 -7.16 -4.18
N THR A 206 0.20 -6.51 -4.13
CA THR A 206 -0.60 -6.14 -5.30
C THR A 206 -1.01 -4.69 -5.13
N LYS A 207 -0.64 -3.85 -6.09
CA LYS A 207 -1.09 -2.45 -6.14
C LYS A 207 -2.45 -2.36 -6.81
N ILE A 208 -3.33 -1.55 -6.25
CA ILE A 208 -4.71 -1.35 -6.70
C ILE A 208 -4.91 0.16 -6.86
N ASP A 209 -4.68 0.72 -8.04
CA ASP A 209 -4.99 2.12 -8.25
C ASP A 209 -6.49 2.29 -8.47
N ILE A 210 -7.12 2.99 -7.53
CA ILE A 210 -8.53 3.35 -7.54
C ILE A 210 -8.69 4.65 -8.32
N GLU A 211 -9.49 4.60 -9.37
CA GLU A 211 -9.97 5.76 -10.10
C GLU A 211 -11.48 5.94 -9.86
N ILE A 212 -11.87 7.08 -9.30
CA ILE A 212 -13.27 7.51 -9.22
C ILE A 212 -13.47 8.69 -10.18
N SER A 213 -14.37 8.51 -11.15
CA SER A 213 -14.53 9.42 -12.27
C SER A 213 -16.01 9.77 -12.49
N ASN A 214 -16.33 11.05 -12.68
CA ASN A 214 -17.68 11.50 -13.02
C ASN A 214 -18.78 11.09 -12.01
N PHE A 215 -18.44 10.97 -10.72
CA PHE A 215 -19.45 10.77 -9.67
C PHE A 215 -20.48 11.90 -9.69
N ASN A 216 -21.77 11.58 -9.79
CA ASN A 216 -22.83 12.58 -9.94
C ASN A 216 -23.30 13.07 -8.56
N TYR A 217 -22.55 14.00 -7.98
CA TYR A 217 -22.91 14.66 -6.72
C TYR A 217 -24.28 15.35 -6.80
N ILE A 218 -25.08 15.19 -5.75
CA ILE A 218 -26.40 15.84 -5.61
C ILE A 218 -26.27 17.19 -4.89
N ASP A 219 -25.44 17.27 -3.85
CA ASP A 219 -25.15 18.52 -3.14
C ASP A 219 -23.88 19.15 -3.70
N ASP A 220 -23.74 20.47 -3.60
CA ASP A 220 -22.54 21.20 -4.05
C ASP A 220 -21.46 21.28 -2.96
N ASN A 221 -21.82 21.01 -1.70
CA ASN A 221 -20.92 21.08 -0.54
C ASN A 221 -20.61 19.70 0.04
N SER A 222 -20.97 18.63 -0.66
CA SER A 222 -20.72 17.26 -0.24
C SER A 222 -19.32 16.77 -0.59
N GLN A 223 -18.89 15.76 0.17
CA GLN A 223 -17.66 14.98 0.02
C GLN A 223 -17.99 13.52 -0.33
N LEU A 224 -16.97 12.70 -0.53
CA LEU A 224 -17.12 11.31 -0.95
C LEU A 224 -16.40 10.36 0.01
N GLY A 225 -17.09 9.33 0.50
CA GLY A 225 -16.49 8.22 1.24
C GLY A 225 -16.51 6.94 0.40
N LEU A 226 -15.41 6.18 0.38
CA LEU A 226 -15.36 4.83 -0.16
C LEU A 226 -15.45 3.83 0.99
N TYR A 227 -16.54 3.07 1.02
CA TYR A 227 -16.74 2.00 1.98
C TYR A 227 -15.95 0.76 1.55
N ILE A 228 -15.08 0.31 2.43
CA ILE A 228 -14.29 -0.91 2.32
C ILE A 228 -14.70 -1.87 3.44
N ARG A 229 -14.91 -3.13 3.09
CA ARG A 229 -15.19 -4.21 4.03
C ARG A 229 -14.00 -5.14 4.11
N LEU A 230 -13.64 -5.52 5.33
CA LEU A 230 -12.48 -6.31 5.66
C LEU A 230 -12.96 -7.60 6.34
N GLU A 231 -12.57 -8.74 5.78
CA GLU A 231 -12.97 -10.07 6.23
C GLU A 231 -11.69 -10.88 6.51
N SER A 232 -11.57 -11.49 7.68
CA SER A 232 -10.48 -12.39 8.07
C SER A 232 -10.90 -13.24 9.28
N GLU A 233 -10.18 -14.34 9.55
CA GLU A 233 -10.35 -15.11 10.79
C GLU A 233 -9.72 -14.41 12.01
N ILE A 234 -8.80 -13.47 11.78
CA ILE A 234 -8.10 -12.68 12.79
C ILE A 234 -8.56 -11.22 12.65
N GLU A 235 -8.65 -10.50 13.77
CA GLU A 235 -9.01 -9.07 13.74
C GLU A 235 -7.90 -8.24 13.08
N TYR A 236 -8.29 -7.27 12.27
CA TYR A 236 -7.37 -6.27 11.72
C TYR A 236 -7.03 -5.22 12.79
N GLU A 237 -5.78 -4.78 12.77
CA GLU A 237 -5.26 -3.69 13.59
C GLU A 237 -4.86 -2.49 12.71
N GLU A 238 -5.09 -1.27 13.18
CA GLU A 238 -4.65 -0.03 12.50
C GLU A 238 -3.12 0.11 12.58
N ASP A 239 -2.47 0.52 11.49
CA ASP A 239 -1.02 0.69 11.38
C ASP A 239 -0.66 2.04 10.74
N ASP A 240 -0.32 3.01 11.60
CA ASP A 240 0.04 4.39 11.22
C ASP A 240 1.52 4.53 10.78
N GLU A 241 2.33 3.46 10.83
CA GLU A 241 3.75 3.47 10.40
C GLU A 241 4.07 2.14 9.70
N THR A 242 3.79 2.09 8.40
CA THR A 242 3.85 0.82 7.65
C THR A 242 5.28 0.29 7.52
N GLN A 243 5.41 -1.03 7.27
CA GLN A 243 6.74 -1.62 7.03
C GLN A 243 7.45 -0.99 5.82
N ASP A 244 6.72 -0.72 4.73
CA ASP A 244 7.29 -0.09 3.54
C ASP A 244 7.83 1.32 3.86
N GLU A 245 7.20 2.08 4.77
CA GLU A 245 7.75 3.35 5.25
C GLU A 245 8.97 3.19 6.15
N THR A 246 8.93 2.20 7.05
CA THR A 246 10.05 1.87 7.93
C THR A 246 11.31 1.47 7.14
N GLU A 247 11.12 0.78 6.02
CA GLU A 247 12.18 0.35 5.10
C GLU A 247 12.56 1.43 4.07
N GLY A 248 11.78 2.52 3.99
CA GLY A 248 12.01 3.65 3.09
C GLY A 248 11.51 3.42 1.65
N HIS A 249 10.73 2.37 1.42
CA HIS A 249 10.06 2.08 0.15
C HIS A 249 8.78 2.90 -0.09
N ALA A 250 8.25 3.51 0.96
CA ALA A 250 7.08 4.38 0.91
C ALA A 250 7.23 5.62 1.82
N SER A 251 6.33 6.57 1.62
CA SER A 251 6.06 7.68 2.54
C SER A 251 4.57 7.97 2.57
N ASP A 252 4.12 8.50 3.71
CA ASP A 252 2.75 8.95 3.94
C ASP A 252 1.75 7.83 3.62
N GLU A 253 1.98 6.65 4.21
CA GLU A 253 1.10 5.50 4.13
C GLU A 253 0.40 5.23 5.46
N ASP A 254 -0.86 4.84 5.37
CA ASP A 254 -1.67 4.36 6.49
C ASP A 254 -2.21 2.98 6.08
N GLY A 255 -2.59 2.17 7.05
CA GLY A 255 -2.88 0.78 6.78
C GLY A 255 -3.65 0.05 7.86
N VAL A 256 -4.02 -1.16 7.49
CA VAL A 256 -4.47 -2.18 8.41
C VAL A 256 -3.68 -3.45 8.19
N VAL A 257 -3.36 -4.09 9.30
CA VAL A 257 -2.54 -5.29 9.33
C VAL A 257 -3.25 -6.42 10.04
N LEU A 258 -2.86 -7.64 9.69
CA LEU A 258 -3.27 -8.85 10.39
C LEU A 258 -2.04 -9.73 10.63
N GLU A 259 -1.70 -9.93 11.91
CA GLU A 259 -0.50 -10.66 12.31
C GLU A 259 -0.82 -12.12 12.63
N ASN A 260 -0.12 -13.04 11.98
CA ASN A 260 -0.15 -14.47 12.28
C ASN A 260 1.28 -15.04 12.37
N ASN A 261 1.83 -15.08 13.58
CA ASN A 261 3.22 -15.45 13.85
C ASN A 261 4.21 -14.48 13.18
N ASP A 262 5.02 -14.96 12.23
CA ASP A 262 6.07 -14.18 11.54
C ASP A 262 5.56 -13.58 10.21
N TYR A 263 4.24 -13.58 9.97
CA TYR A 263 3.64 -13.12 8.73
C TYR A 263 2.58 -12.07 9.01
N THR A 264 2.63 -11.00 8.20
CA THR A 264 1.71 -9.89 8.31
C THR A 264 1.00 -9.71 6.98
N GLY A 265 -0.32 -9.93 6.97
CA GLY A 265 -1.17 -9.53 5.85
C GLY A 265 -1.45 -8.04 5.96
N ILE A 266 -1.49 -7.36 4.82
CA ILE A 266 -1.61 -5.90 4.77
C ILE A 266 -2.70 -5.46 3.81
N PHE A 267 -3.36 -4.37 4.17
CA PHE A 267 -4.06 -3.48 3.25
C PHE A 267 -3.66 -2.05 3.59
N THR A 268 -2.85 -1.42 2.75
CA THR A 268 -2.30 -0.07 2.98
C THR A 268 -2.73 0.88 1.88
N TRP A 269 -2.66 2.18 2.15
CA TRP A 269 -3.02 3.24 1.21
C TRP A 269 -2.20 4.49 1.49
N LYS A 270 -2.06 5.36 0.48
CA LYS A 270 -1.46 6.68 0.70
C LYS A 270 -2.41 7.57 1.50
N GLU A 271 -1.88 8.36 2.41
CA GLU A 271 -2.64 9.41 3.08
C GLU A 271 -3.05 10.55 2.13
N ASN A 272 -2.71 10.46 0.84
CA ASN A 272 -2.96 11.47 -0.17
C ASN A 272 -3.49 10.85 -1.47
N ALA A 273 -4.45 11.53 -2.10
CA ALA A 273 -4.97 11.21 -3.42
C ALA A 273 -4.82 12.40 -4.38
N VAL A 274 -4.83 12.11 -5.67
CA VAL A 274 -4.83 13.14 -6.71
C VAL A 274 -6.28 13.43 -7.08
N ILE A 275 -6.73 14.62 -6.72
CA ILE A 275 -8.11 15.08 -6.91
C ILE A 275 -8.11 16.25 -7.89
N ASP A 276 -8.73 16.04 -9.06
CA ASP A 276 -8.74 17.00 -10.17
C ASP A 276 -7.33 17.53 -10.54
N GLY A 277 -6.31 16.67 -10.40
CA GLY A 277 -4.91 16.98 -10.68
C GLY A 277 -4.15 17.67 -9.54
N VAL A 278 -4.75 17.78 -8.35
CA VAL A 278 -4.14 18.36 -7.15
C VAL A 278 -4.02 17.29 -6.07
N VAL A 279 -2.86 17.17 -5.44
CA VAL A 279 -2.66 16.27 -4.28
C VAL A 279 -3.44 16.81 -3.08
N MET A 280 -4.28 15.97 -2.48
CA MET A 280 -5.08 16.30 -1.31
C MET A 280 -5.10 15.12 -0.34
N ASP A 281 -5.19 15.43 0.96
CA ASP A 281 -5.27 14.46 2.03
C ASP A 281 -6.51 13.55 1.88
N VAL A 282 -6.32 12.27 2.18
CA VAL A 282 -7.34 11.23 2.31
C VAL A 282 -7.40 10.84 3.77
N LEU A 283 -8.60 10.86 4.36
CA LEU A 283 -8.78 10.52 5.77
C LEU A 283 -9.45 9.15 5.91
N SER A 284 -8.85 8.28 6.71
CA SER A 284 -9.41 6.98 7.07
C SER A 284 -10.33 7.10 8.28
N SER A 285 -11.45 6.37 8.27
CA SER A 285 -12.21 6.14 9.50
C SER A 285 -11.47 5.15 10.39
N LYS A 286 -11.74 5.18 11.69
CA LYS A 286 -11.35 4.06 12.56
C LYS A 286 -11.96 2.75 12.07
N LEU A 287 -11.29 1.64 12.38
CA LEU A 287 -11.85 0.31 12.22
C LEU A 287 -13.07 0.15 13.14
N GLU A 288 -14.20 -0.19 12.52
CA GLU A 288 -15.45 -0.47 13.20
C GLU A 288 -15.98 -1.84 12.76
N VAL A 289 -16.89 -2.42 13.55
CA VAL A 289 -17.64 -3.61 13.11
C VAL A 289 -18.54 -3.22 11.94
N ASP A 290 -18.61 -4.08 10.91
CA ASP A 290 -19.46 -3.87 9.74
C ASP A 290 -20.94 -3.77 10.13
N ASP A 291 -21.69 -2.88 9.48
CA ASP A 291 -23.11 -2.63 9.80
C ASP A 291 -24.00 -3.83 9.44
N ASP A 292 -23.58 -4.66 8.47
CA ASP A 292 -24.32 -5.79 7.91
C ASP A 292 -23.86 -7.15 8.48
N ASP A 293 -22.60 -7.27 8.94
CA ASP A 293 -22.04 -8.50 9.52
C ASP A 293 -21.17 -8.22 10.78
N GLU A 294 -21.57 -8.76 11.93
CA GLU A 294 -20.86 -8.56 13.20
C GLU A 294 -19.46 -9.23 13.24
N GLY A 295 -19.16 -10.13 12.29
CA GLY A 295 -17.87 -10.82 12.18
C GLY A 295 -16.86 -10.15 11.24
N GLU A 296 -17.24 -9.05 10.59
CA GLU A 296 -16.39 -8.33 9.64
C GLU A 296 -16.12 -6.91 10.15
N GLN A 297 -15.04 -6.30 9.64
CA GLN A 297 -14.71 -4.91 9.94
C GLN A 297 -14.98 -4.03 8.72
N LYS A 298 -15.28 -2.76 8.97
CA LYS A 298 -15.45 -1.73 7.94
C LYS A 298 -14.43 -0.61 8.13
N LEU A 299 -14.00 -0.07 7.00
CA LEU A 299 -13.11 1.07 6.85
C LEU A 299 -13.72 2.02 5.81
N ILE A 300 -13.65 3.32 6.04
CA ILE A 300 -14.10 4.33 5.08
C ILE A 300 -12.92 5.25 4.75
N LEU A 301 -12.53 5.28 3.48
CA LEU A 301 -11.58 6.27 2.97
C LEU A 301 -12.36 7.49 2.50
N ASN A 302 -12.08 8.66 3.07
CA ASN A 302 -12.80 9.90 2.85
C ASN A 302 -11.98 10.84 1.97
N TYR A 303 -12.61 11.31 0.89
CA TYR A 303 -12.01 12.17 -0.11
C TYR A 303 -12.70 13.52 -0.12
N PRO A 304 -11.92 14.62 -0.21
CA PRO A 304 -12.44 15.89 -0.67
C PRO A 304 -13.19 15.74 -2.01
N ARG A 305 -14.14 16.64 -2.24
CA ARG A 305 -14.92 16.64 -3.49
C ARG A 305 -14.01 16.81 -4.71
N GLY A 306 -14.13 15.90 -5.67
CA GLY A 306 -13.50 16.01 -6.99
C GLY A 306 -14.30 15.34 -8.10
N ASN A 307 -14.05 15.74 -9.34
CA ASN A 307 -14.62 15.10 -10.53
C ASN A 307 -13.83 13.85 -10.94
N HIS A 308 -12.53 13.85 -10.64
CA HIS A 308 -11.59 12.77 -10.87
C HIS A 308 -10.71 12.59 -9.63
N ILE A 309 -10.76 11.41 -9.02
CA ILE A 309 -9.97 11.03 -7.85
C ILE A 309 -9.13 9.82 -8.25
N TYR A 310 -7.82 9.89 -7.99
CA TYR A 310 -6.89 8.77 -8.15
C TYR A 310 -6.19 8.50 -6.82
N HIS A 311 -6.27 7.26 -6.36
CA HIS A 311 -5.70 6.83 -5.09
C HIS A 311 -5.11 5.42 -5.27
N ASP A 312 -4.09 5.05 -4.51
CA ASP A 312 -3.16 4.00 -4.92
C ASP A 312 -2.89 2.94 -3.83
N PRO A 313 -3.93 2.32 -3.23
CA PRO A 313 -3.76 1.30 -2.20
C PRO A 313 -2.99 0.06 -2.65
N LYS A 314 -2.50 -0.69 -1.65
CA LYS A 314 -1.82 -1.98 -1.79
C LYS A 314 -2.51 -3.02 -0.92
N VAL A 315 -2.49 -4.26 -1.38
CA VAL A 315 -2.90 -5.43 -0.60
C VAL A 315 -1.87 -6.53 -0.77
N GLY A 316 -1.61 -7.31 0.28
CA GLY A 316 -0.77 -8.49 0.14
C GLY A 316 -0.17 -8.90 1.47
N MET A 317 1.10 -9.26 1.44
CA MET A 317 1.82 -9.58 2.65
C MET A 317 3.20 -8.97 2.70
N THR A 318 3.66 -8.79 3.92
CA THR A 318 5.03 -8.43 4.24
C THR A 318 5.62 -9.42 5.24
N TYR A 319 6.94 -9.56 5.21
CA TYR A 319 7.68 -10.40 6.13
C TYR A 319 8.16 -9.54 7.29
N THR A 320 7.52 -9.66 8.45
CA THR A 320 8.02 -9.03 9.66
C THR A 320 9.15 -9.91 10.22
N GLN A 321 10.38 -9.40 10.19
CA GLN A 321 11.47 -10.05 10.93
C GLN A 321 11.11 -10.03 12.42
N PRO A 322 11.07 -11.18 13.12
CA PRO A 322 10.68 -11.20 14.52
C PRO A 322 11.63 -10.32 15.33
N SER A 323 11.05 -9.34 16.03
CA SER A 323 11.70 -8.24 16.76
C SER A 323 12.53 -8.67 17.99
N GLY A 324 13.00 -9.93 18.02
CA GLY A 324 13.84 -10.54 19.06
C GLY A 324 15.17 -11.14 18.59
N SER A 325 15.45 -11.19 17.28
CA SER A 325 16.76 -11.64 16.77
C SER A 325 17.77 -10.48 16.81
N ALA A 326 18.62 -10.47 17.85
CA ALA A 326 19.68 -9.48 18.06
C ALA A 326 20.83 -9.52 17.02
N SER A 327 20.61 -10.14 15.87
CA SER A 327 21.43 -10.02 14.68
C SER A 327 20.63 -9.22 13.66
N SER A 328 20.63 -7.89 13.80
CA SER A 328 20.30 -7.03 12.68
C SER A 328 21.29 -7.37 11.56
N PRO A 329 20.89 -7.93 10.41
CA PRO A 329 21.52 -7.43 9.20
C PRO A 329 21.18 -5.93 9.20
N THR A 330 22.20 -5.08 9.07
CA THR A 330 22.02 -3.80 8.37
C THR A 330 21.01 -4.02 7.25
N SER A 331 19.93 -3.23 7.13
CA SER A 331 18.98 -3.40 6.03
C SER A 331 19.79 -3.57 4.75
N ILE A 332 19.76 -4.77 4.19
CA ILE A 332 20.48 -5.10 2.96
C ILE A 332 19.72 -4.56 1.75
N LEU A 333 18.49 -4.07 1.98
CA LEU A 333 17.75 -3.30 1.00
C LEU A 333 18.33 -1.89 0.93
N PRO A 334 18.80 -1.44 -0.24
CA PRO A 334 19.17 -0.05 -0.45
C PRO A 334 17.96 0.83 -0.13
N THR A 335 18.17 1.92 0.60
CA THR A 335 17.10 2.89 0.83
C THR A 335 16.75 3.53 -0.51
N VAL A 336 15.70 3.04 -1.17
CA VAL A 336 15.18 3.64 -2.40
C VAL A 336 14.57 4.98 -2.03
N LEU A 337 15.32 6.07 -2.16
CA LEU A 337 14.79 7.42 -1.96
C LEU A 337 13.85 7.76 -3.12
N ILE A 338 12.60 7.30 -3.05
CA ILE A 338 11.53 7.74 -3.94
C ILE A 338 11.26 9.21 -3.62
N GLY A 339 11.92 10.11 -4.34
CA GLY A 339 11.64 11.53 -4.23
C GLY A 339 10.18 11.78 -4.63
N ALA A 340 9.42 12.48 -3.79
CA ALA A 340 8.04 12.91 -4.05
C ALA A 340 7.98 13.87 -5.26
N GLY A 341 8.12 13.31 -6.46
CA GLY A 341 8.06 14.01 -7.74
C GLY A 341 6.71 13.70 -8.36
N ALA A 342 5.71 14.56 -8.12
CA ALA A 342 4.40 14.50 -8.75
C ALA A 342 4.51 14.57 -10.29
N SER A 343 4.74 13.42 -10.90
CA SER A 343 4.96 13.23 -12.33
C SER A 343 3.85 12.38 -12.90
N ILE A 344 2.61 12.85 -12.83
CA ILE A 344 1.48 12.09 -13.33
C ILE A 344 1.45 12.23 -14.86
N ILE A 345 2.03 11.24 -15.53
CA ILE A 345 1.64 10.90 -16.89
C ILE A 345 0.26 10.27 -16.75
N ILE A 346 -0.79 11.05 -17.00
CA ILE A 346 -2.12 10.50 -17.26
C ILE A 346 -1.95 9.61 -18.49
N ILE A 347 -1.81 8.30 -18.27
CA ILE A 347 -1.86 7.32 -19.36
C ILE A 347 -3.27 7.42 -19.89
N GLY A 348 -3.44 8.20 -20.96
CA GLY A 348 -4.64 8.16 -21.78
C GLY A 348 -4.73 6.77 -22.39
N VAL A 349 -5.29 5.82 -21.65
CA VAL A 349 -5.61 4.47 -22.13
C VAL A 349 -6.61 4.65 -23.26
N ILE A 350 -6.12 4.62 -24.49
CA ILE A 350 -6.95 4.43 -25.67
C ILE A 350 -7.48 2.99 -25.56
N VAL A 351 -8.63 2.83 -24.90
CA VAL A 351 -9.43 1.61 -25.00
C VAL A 351 -9.85 1.49 -26.47
N VAL A 352 -9.10 0.72 -27.25
CA VAL A 352 -9.55 0.25 -28.55
C VAL A 352 -10.68 -0.73 -28.28
N VAL A 353 -11.91 -0.20 -28.16
CA VAL A 353 -13.13 -1.02 -28.14
C VAL A 353 -13.19 -1.77 -29.46
N LEU A 354 -12.71 -3.02 -29.45
CA LEU A 354 -12.92 -3.99 -30.51
C LEU A 354 -14.40 -4.37 -30.50
N ILE A 355 -15.24 -3.53 -31.13
CA ILE A 355 -16.64 -3.87 -31.42
C ILE A 355 -16.62 -5.08 -32.36
N LYS A 356 -16.74 -6.27 -31.76
CA LYS A 356 -16.95 -7.54 -32.45
C LYS A 356 -18.31 -7.46 -33.14
N LYS A 357 -18.32 -7.04 -34.42
CA LYS A 357 -19.50 -7.06 -35.28
C LYS A 357 -20.05 -8.49 -35.35
N ARG A 358 -21.09 -8.78 -34.57
CA ARG A 358 -21.95 -9.96 -34.80
C ARG A 358 -22.57 -9.82 -36.19
N LYS A 359 -22.15 -10.66 -37.13
CA LYS A 359 -22.89 -10.90 -38.37
C LYS A 359 -24.19 -11.60 -37.99
N ILE A 360 -25.30 -10.88 -38.15
CA ILE A 360 -26.63 -11.50 -38.24
C ILE A 360 -26.66 -12.21 -39.59
N ALA A 361 -26.83 -13.53 -39.56
CA ALA A 361 -27.16 -14.36 -40.70
C ALA A 361 -28.68 -14.56 -40.78
#